data_AF-A0A7X4BFK6-F1
#
_entry.id   AF-A0A7X4BFK6-F1
#
_cell.length_a   1.000
_cell.length_b   1.000
_cell.length_c   1.000
_cell.angle_alpha   90.00
_cell.angle_beta   90.00
_cell.angle_gamma   90.00
#
_symmetry.space_group_name_H-M   'P 1'
#
loop_
_entity.id
_entity.type
_entity.pdbx_description
1 polymer ?
#
loop_
_entity_poly.entity_id
_entity_poly.type
_entity_poly.pdbx_seq_one_letter_code
_entity_poly.pdbx_strand_id
1 'polypeptide(L)'
;MEELTKNGTFAKWAEEATKDGRVRRFPDVDIAKEESALPSNRCRSNDRHIIALARTSRARILYSNDGALQEDFRDLKLVPRPRGRLLPAGESQNASKGRRRLLRRSELCPNQAAR
;
A
#
# COMPACT_ATOMS: atom_id res chain seq x y z
N MET A 1 3.96 -4.47 -13.67
CA MET A 1 4.08 -3.01 -13.91
C MET A 1 3.50 -2.56 -15.27
N GLU A 2 3.10 -3.46 -16.17
CA GLU A 2 2.62 -3.10 -17.53
C GLU A 2 1.23 -2.43 -17.61
N GLU A 3 0.35 -2.64 -16.63
CA GLU A 3 -1.00 -2.05 -16.68
C GLU A 3 -1.03 -0.56 -16.25
N LEU A 4 -0.03 -0.11 -15.48
CA LEU A 4 0.07 1.29 -15.04
C LEU A 4 0.73 2.19 -16.08
N THR A 5 1.57 1.64 -16.96
CA THR A 5 2.20 2.38 -18.06
C THR A 5 1.25 2.63 -19.23
N LYS A 6 0.21 1.80 -19.41
CA LYS A 6 -0.85 2.00 -20.41
C LYS A 6 -1.74 3.20 -20.10
N ASN A 7 -1.77 3.67 -18.85
CA ASN A 7 -2.56 4.81 -18.42
C ASN A 7 -1.70 6.08 -18.40
N GLY A 8 -1.53 6.72 -19.56
CA GLY A 8 -0.68 7.92 -19.70
C GLY A 8 -1.07 9.08 -18.77
N THR A 9 -2.31 9.11 -18.30
CA THR A 9 -2.81 10.03 -17.25
C THR A 9 -2.17 9.76 -15.89
N PHE A 10 -2.03 8.49 -15.49
CA PHE A 10 -1.39 8.12 -14.23
C PHE A 10 0.11 8.41 -14.26
N ALA A 11 0.78 8.13 -15.39
CA ALA A 11 2.21 8.40 -15.53
C ALA A 11 2.53 9.89 -15.34
N LYS A 12 1.76 10.78 -15.99
CA LYS A 12 1.88 12.23 -15.81
C LYS A 12 1.60 12.67 -14.38
N TRP A 13 0.51 12.17 -13.78
CA TRP A 13 0.18 12.46 -12.39
C TRP A 13 1.27 12.00 -11.43
N ALA A 14 1.85 10.81 -11.63
CA ALA A 14 2.90 10.27 -10.78
C ALA A 14 4.19 11.09 -10.87
N GLU A 15 4.54 11.58 -12.06
CA GLU A 15 5.70 12.45 -12.26
C GLU A 15 5.51 13.80 -11.55
N GLU A 16 4.36 14.43 -11.72
CA GLU A 16 4.01 15.69 -11.06
C GLU A 16 3.94 15.52 -9.54
N ALA A 17 3.31 14.45 -9.05
CA ALA A 17 3.27 14.13 -7.64
C ALA A 17 4.66 13.82 -7.05
N THR A 18 5.59 13.31 -7.87
CA THR A 18 6.98 13.12 -7.45
C THR A 18 7.71 14.47 -7.33
N LYS A 19 7.52 15.36 -8.32
CA LYS A 19 8.07 16.74 -8.30
C LYS A 19 7.55 17.54 -7.11
N ASP A 20 6.27 17.41 -6.80
CA ASP A 20 5.60 18.03 -5.65
C ASP A 20 5.98 17.40 -4.29
N GLY A 21 6.77 16.33 -4.28
CA GLY A 21 7.13 15.59 -3.07
C GLY A 21 5.97 14.83 -2.41
N ARG A 22 4.83 14.67 -3.11
CA ARG A 22 3.66 13.91 -2.65
C ARG A 22 3.88 12.40 -2.74
N VAL A 23 4.73 11.96 -3.66
CA VAL A 23 5.09 10.56 -3.87
C VAL A 23 6.61 10.42 -3.79
N ARG A 24 7.06 9.30 -3.22
CA ARG A 24 8.48 8.92 -3.22
C ARG A 24 8.62 7.59 -3.96
N ARG A 25 9.53 7.55 -4.92
CA ARG A 25 9.93 6.33 -5.60
C ARG A 25 11.00 5.61 -4.78
N PHE A 26 10.79 4.31 -4.56
CA PHE A 26 11.78 3.44 -3.95
C PHE A 26 12.36 2.54 -5.05
N PRO A 27 13.70 2.41 -5.16
CA PRO A 27 14.33 1.49 -6.09
C PRO A 27 13.96 0.03 -5.80
N ASP A 28 13.75 -0.77 -6.85
CA ASP A 28 13.43 -2.19 -6.71
C ASP A 28 14.53 -2.96 -5.98
N VAL A 29 15.79 -2.54 -6.14
CA VAL A 29 16.96 -3.13 -5.46
C VAL A 29 16.83 -3.03 -3.93
N ASP A 30 16.33 -1.90 -3.42
CA ASP A 30 16.16 -1.70 -1.98
C ASP A 30 15.04 -2.60 -1.43
N ILE A 31 13.99 -2.80 -2.22
CA ILE A 31 12.87 -3.66 -1.85
C ILE A 31 13.32 -5.13 -1.88
N ALA A 32 14.04 -5.56 -2.91
CA ALA A 32 14.56 -6.92 -3.03
C ALA A 32 15.53 -7.28 -1.90
N LYS A 33 16.33 -6.30 -1.45
CA LYS A 33 17.22 -6.47 -0.29
C LYS A 33 16.44 -6.72 1.00
N GLU A 34 15.40 -5.91 1.25
CA GLU A 34 14.54 -6.09 2.43
C GLU A 34 13.72 -7.39 2.35
N GLU A 35 13.24 -7.77 1.16
CA GLU A 35 12.52 -9.01 0.91
C GLU A 35 13.36 -10.24 1.23
N SER A 36 14.62 -10.21 0.80
CA SER A 36 15.61 -11.25 1.09
C SER A 36 15.99 -11.31 2.57
N ALA A 37 15.96 -10.16 3.27
CA ALA A 37 16.22 -10.07 4.70
C ALA A 37 15.01 -10.48 5.58
N LEU A 38 13.84 -10.72 4.98
CA LEU A 38 12.68 -11.19 5.74
C LEU A 38 12.81 -12.67 6.12
N PRO A 39 12.52 -13.04 7.38
CA PRO A 39 12.48 -14.44 7.79
C PRO A 39 11.31 -15.15 7.09
N SER A 40 11.64 -16.17 6.29
CA SER A 40 10.69 -16.97 5.50
C SER A 40 9.67 -17.72 6.37
N ASN A 41 10.04 -18.08 7.59
CA ASN A 41 9.20 -18.82 8.53
C ASN A 41 8.24 -17.95 9.36
N ARG A 42 8.23 -16.63 9.13
CA ARG A 42 7.47 -15.68 9.94
C ARG A 42 6.38 -14.94 9.18
N CYS A 43 6.51 -14.84 7.86
CA CYS A 43 5.47 -14.27 7.01
C CYS A 43 4.38 -15.31 6.82
N ARG A 44 3.15 -14.97 7.21
CA ARG A 44 1.95 -15.80 7.00
C ARG A 44 1.44 -15.65 5.57
N SER A 45 1.52 -14.44 5.02
CA SER A 45 1.19 -14.15 3.63
C SER A 45 2.35 -14.51 2.71
N ASN A 46 2.02 -14.96 1.51
CA ASN A 46 2.95 -15.14 0.40
C ASN A 46 3.39 -13.79 -0.21
N ASP A 47 2.74 -12.68 0.13
CA ASP A 47 3.02 -11.34 -0.38
C ASP A 47 4.19 -10.65 0.36
N ARG A 48 5.33 -11.35 0.46
CA ARG A 48 6.55 -10.87 1.13
C ARG A 48 7.05 -9.53 0.58
N HIS A 49 6.87 -9.32 -0.72
CA HIS A 49 7.20 -8.07 -1.39
C HIS A 49 6.46 -6.86 -0.79
N ILE A 50 5.21 -7.01 -0.37
CA ILE A 50 4.43 -5.93 0.25
C ILE A 50 4.97 -5.58 1.64
N ILE A 51 5.40 -6.59 2.41
CA ILE A 51 6.05 -6.38 3.70
C ILE A 51 7.41 -5.71 3.54
N ALA A 52 8.20 -6.13 2.55
CA ALA A 52 9.47 -5.49 2.22
C ALA A 52 9.25 -4.01 1.84
N LEU A 53 8.29 -3.73 0.97
CA LEU A 53 7.91 -2.36 0.61
C LEU A 53 7.47 -1.55 1.84
N ALA A 54 6.70 -2.16 2.76
CA ALA A 54 6.27 -1.51 3.99
C ALA A 54 7.45 -1.11 4.90
N ARG A 55 8.47 -1.99 5.01
CA ARG A 55 9.70 -1.71 5.75
C ARG A 55 10.50 -0.58 5.09
N THR A 56 10.76 -0.67 3.78
CA THR A 56 11.54 0.32 3.02
C THR A 56 10.89 1.70 3.04
N SER A 57 9.58 1.74 2.79
CA SER A 57 8.82 2.99 2.73
C SER A 57 8.38 3.52 4.10
N ARG A 58 8.52 2.71 5.16
CA ARG A 58 7.92 2.96 6.47
C ARG A 58 6.42 3.23 6.35
N ALA A 59 5.76 2.45 5.49
CA ALA A 59 4.35 2.59 5.17
C ALA A 59 3.52 2.63 6.45
N ARG A 60 2.58 3.56 6.51
CA ARG A 60 1.74 3.78 7.69
C ARG A 60 0.38 3.11 7.56
N ILE A 61 -0.05 2.75 6.35
CA ILE A 61 -1.42 2.26 6.08
C ILE A 61 -1.31 1.08 5.12
N LEU A 62 -1.95 -0.03 5.49
CA LEU A 62 -2.20 -1.16 4.60
C LEU A 62 -3.71 -1.21 4.32
N TYR A 63 -4.06 -1.26 3.05
CA TYR A 63 -5.40 -1.54 2.56
C TYR A 63 -5.36 -2.88 1.83
N SER A 64 -5.90 -3.92 2.45
CA SER A 64 -5.96 -5.27 1.87
C SER A 64 -7.17 -6.03 2.41
N ASN A 65 -7.64 -7.01 1.66
CA ASN A 65 -8.59 -8.03 2.14
C ASN A 65 -7.90 -9.31 2.62
N ASP A 66 -6.60 -9.47 2.35
CA ASP A 66 -5.84 -10.61 2.83
C ASP A 66 -5.61 -10.49 4.35
N GLY A 67 -6.26 -11.37 5.10
CA GLY A 67 -6.13 -11.46 6.54
C GLY A 67 -4.72 -11.82 6.99
N ALA A 68 -4.02 -12.72 6.27
CA ALA A 68 -2.66 -13.11 6.60
C ALA A 68 -1.70 -11.92 6.44
N LEU A 69 -1.87 -11.13 5.37
CA LEU A 69 -1.07 -9.93 5.15
C LEU A 69 -1.35 -8.84 6.18
N GLN A 70 -2.61 -8.69 6.60
CA GLN A 70 -2.97 -7.77 7.68
C GLN A 70 -2.32 -8.17 9.01
N GLU A 71 -2.24 -9.47 9.31
CA GLU A 71 -1.58 -9.97 10.51
C GLU A 71 -0.07 -9.76 10.45
N ASP A 72 0.56 -10.05 9.31
CA ASP A 72 1.99 -9.81 9.09
C ASP A 72 2.34 -8.33 9.26
N PHE A 73 1.49 -7.44 8.75
CA PHE A 73 1.68 -5.99 8.89
C PHE A 73 1.51 -5.49 10.34
N ARG A 74 0.82 -6.25 11.20
CA ARG A 74 0.70 -5.97 12.64
C ARG A 74 1.87 -6.54 13.44
N ASP A 75 2.61 -7.52 12.93
CA ASP A 75 3.79 -8.04 13.64
C ASP A 75 4.90 -6.99 13.67
N LEU A 76 5.10 -6.39 14.85
CA LEU A 76 6.12 -5.37 15.09
C LEU A 76 7.55 -5.87 14.83
N LYS A 77 7.77 -7.19 14.81
CA LYS A 77 9.06 -7.78 14.47
C LYS A 77 9.25 -7.92 12.95
N LEU A 78 8.17 -7.89 12.17
CA LEU A 78 8.22 -7.83 10.70
C LEU A 78 8.23 -6.39 10.20
N VAL A 79 7.33 -5.54 10.72
CA VAL A 79 7.24 -4.12 10.36
C VAL A 79 7.47 -3.28 11.62
N PRO A 80 8.69 -2.80 11.87
CA PRO A 80 8.97 -2.00 13.06
C PRO A 80 8.31 -0.62 12.95
N ARG A 81 7.42 -0.29 13.90
CA ARG A 81 6.64 0.95 13.99
C ARG A 81 5.63 1.15 12.85
N PRO A 82 4.61 0.28 12.71
CA PRO A 82 3.51 0.53 11.78
C PRO A 82 2.73 1.74 12.30
N ARG A 83 2.98 2.93 11.74
CA ARG A 83 2.42 4.20 12.23
C ARG A 83 1.00 4.48 11.73
N GLY A 84 0.17 3.46 11.53
CA GLY A 84 -1.21 3.75 11.15
C GLY A 84 -2.16 2.57 11.06
N ARG A 85 -3.32 2.90 10.48
CA ARG A 85 -4.57 2.14 10.60
C ARG A 85 -4.59 1.07 9.50
N LEU A 86 -4.89 -0.17 9.89
CA LEU A 86 -5.31 -1.18 8.91
C LEU A 86 -6.74 -0.88 8.49
N LEU A 87 -6.94 -0.78 7.19
CA LEU A 87 -8.25 -0.58 6.62
C LEU A 87 -8.65 -1.89 5.94
N PRO A 88 -9.55 -2.68 6.56
CA PRO A 88 -10.06 -3.87 5.89
C PRO A 88 -10.86 -3.42 4.67
N ALA A 89 -10.64 -4.09 3.54
CA ALA A 89 -11.34 -3.77 2.30
C ALA A 89 -12.78 -4.35 2.25
N GLY A 90 -13.24 -5.03 3.32
CA GLY A 90 -14.59 -5.57 3.47
C GLY A 90 -15.65 -4.55 3.88
N GLU A 91 -16.92 -4.85 3.57
CA GLU A 91 -18.12 -4.03 3.83
C GLU A 91 -18.58 -4.02 5.30
N SER A 92 -17.66 -4.00 6.26
CA SER A 92 -18.09 -3.74 7.65
C SER A 92 -18.56 -2.29 7.77
N GLN A 93 -19.66 -2.03 8.49
CA GLN A 93 -20.21 -0.67 8.68
C GLN A 93 -19.17 0.33 9.23
N ASN A 94 -18.16 -0.16 9.96
CA ASN A 94 -17.04 0.64 10.47
C ASN A 94 -15.94 0.87 9.42
N ALA A 95 -15.65 -0.14 8.58
CA ALA A 95 -14.73 -0.03 7.46
C ALA A 95 -15.24 0.96 6.40
N SER A 96 -16.55 0.96 6.16
CA SER A 96 -17.20 1.83 5.19
C SER A 96 -17.25 3.31 5.62
N LYS A 97 -17.12 3.66 6.91
CA LYS A 97 -16.91 5.06 7.35
C LYS A 97 -15.49 5.56 7.07
N GLY A 98 -14.46 4.75 7.37
CA GLY A 98 -13.05 5.07 7.09
C GLY A 98 -12.77 5.14 5.59
N ARG A 99 -13.26 4.15 4.83
CA ARG A 99 -13.20 4.11 3.36
C ARG A 99 -13.90 5.31 2.74
N ARG A 100 -15.13 5.65 3.17
CA ARG A 100 -15.83 6.86 2.70
C ARG A 100 -15.06 8.14 2.99
N ARG A 101 -14.36 8.25 4.13
CA ARG A 101 -13.58 9.46 4.47
C ARG A 101 -12.34 9.63 3.59
N LEU A 102 -11.70 8.54 3.19
CA LEU A 102 -10.53 8.57 2.30
C LEU A 102 -10.92 8.76 0.83
N LEU A 103 -11.99 8.11 0.39
CA LEU A 103 -12.53 8.26 -0.97
C LEU A 103 -13.35 9.54 -1.17
N ARG A 104 -13.66 10.28 -0.09
CA ARG A 104 -14.32 11.61 -0.15
C ARG A 104 -13.45 12.69 -0.79
N ARG A 105 -12.16 12.44 -1.01
CA ARG A 105 -11.37 13.19 -2.01
C ARG A 105 -11.65 12.60 -3.39
N SER A 106 -12.89 12.76 -3.86
CA SER A 106 -13.31 12.40 -5.22
C SER A 106 -12.50 13.10 -6.30
N GLU A 107 -11.81 14.20 -5.95
CA GLU A 107 -10.87 14.93 -6.81
C GLU A 107 -9.64 14.10 -7.23
N LEU A 108 -9.29 13.03 -6.52
CA LEU A 108 -8.11 12.22 -6.81
C LEU A 108 -8.40 10.92 -7.59
N CYS A 109 -9.68 10.57 -7.80
CA CYS A 109 -10.09 9.32 -8.45
C CYS A 109 -11.30 9.56 -9.37
N PRO A 110 -11.08 10.06 -10.60
CA PRO A 110 -12.17 10.39 -11.53
C PRO A 110 -13.01 9.19 -12.00
N ASN A 111 -12.58 7.95 -11.75
CA ASN A 111 -13.25 6.74 -12.24
C ASN A 111 -14.36 6.17 -11.34
N GLN A 112 -14.95 6.95 -10.42
CA GLN A 112 -16.11 6.47 -9.64
C GLN A 112 -17.48 6.75 -10.29
N ALA A 113 -17.52 7.41 -11.45
CA ALA A 113 -18.73 7.62 -12.23
C ALA A 113 -18.89 6.54 -13.32
N ALA A 114 -19.10 5.28 -12.93
CA ALA A 114 -19.60 4.23 -13.81
C ALA A 114 -20.15 3.06 -12.98
N ARG A 115 -21.28 3.30 -12.31
CA ARG A 115 -22.22 2.26 -11.89
C ARG A 115 -23.63 2.82 -11.98
#